data_AF-A0A1B1TTD2-F1
#
_entry.id   AF-A0A1B1TTD2-F1
#
_cell.length_a   1.000
_cell.length_b   1.000
_cell.length_c   1.000
_cell.angle_alpha   90.00
_cell.angle_beta   90.00
_cell.angle_gamma   90.00
#
_symmetry.space_group_name_H-M   'P 1'
#
loop_
_entity.id
_entity.type
_entity.pdbx_description
1 polymer ?
#
loop_
_entity_poly.entity_id
_entity_poly.type
_entity_poly.pdbx_seq_one_letter_code
_entity_poly.pdbx_strand_id
1 'polypeptide(L)'
;MITECLRREDLPLAIYREVAAHLQQVPQVKVELELRRSPKFNYFHSQIGEMRLHYPADLPQGDRQQLEAILSFYAERYGAWQRDSINPE
;
A
#
# COMPACT_ATOMS: atom_id res chain seq x y z
N MET A 1 7.03 -14.57 -5.86
CA MET A 1 6.86 -13.46 -4.89
C MET A 1 6.43 -12.24 -5.66
N ILE A 2 5.22 -11.75 -5.45
CA ILE A 2 4.71 -10.53 -6.08
C ILE A 2 5.17 -9.33 -5.24
N THR A 3 5.59 -8.26 -5.92
CA THR A 3 5.78 -6.96 -5.29
C THR A 3 4.84 -5.95 -5.93
N GLU A 4 4.04 -5.26 -5.11
CA GLU A 4 3.17 -4.18 -5.58
C GLU A 4 3.51 -2.86 -4.88
N CYS A 5 3.71 -1.80 -5.64
CA CYS A 5 3.89 -0.46 -5.14
C CYS A 5 2.55 0.29 -5.22
N LEU A 6 2.07 0.77 -4.08
CA LEU A 6 0.81 1.51 -3.95
C LEU A 6 1.09 2.95 -3.54
N ARG A 7 0.53 3.91 -4.29
CA ARG A 7 0.76 5.34 -4.09
C ARG A 7 -0.52 6.15 -4.11
N ARG A 8 -0.49 7.19 -3.28
CA ARG A 8 -1.46 8.28 -3.20
C ARG A 8 -0.78 9.48 -2.54
N GLU A 9 -0.70 10.58 -3.27
CA GLU A 9 0.21 11.68 -2.90
C GLU A 9 -0.27 12.51 -1.73
N ASP A 10 -1.58 12.62 -1.56
CA ASP A 10 -2.29 13.43 -0.57
C ASP A 10 -2.79 12.63 0.63
N LEU A 11 -2.51 11.33 0.67
CA LEU A 11 -2.91 10.49 1.80
C LEU A 11 -2.11 10.84 3.06
N PRO A 12 -2.74 11.23 4.17
CA PRO A 12 -2.01 11.59 5.37
C PRO A 12 -1.12 10.45 5.89
N LEU A 13 0.03 10.81 6.48
CA LEU A 13 0.99 9.84 7.05
C LEU A 13 0.32 8.85 8.01
N ALA A 14 -0.58 9.34 8.87
CA ALA A 14 -1.31 8.50 9.81
C ALA A 14 -2.14 7.42 9.10
N ILE A 15 -2.78 7.78 7.98
CA ILE A 15 -3.59 6.84 7.21
C ILE A 15 -2.71 5.82 6.49
N TYR A 16 -1.56 6.20 5.93
CA TYR A 16 -0.59 5.21 5.40
C TYR A 16 -0.17 4.19 6.47
N ARG A 17 0.13 4.65 7.69
CA ARG A 17 0.51 3.77 8.79
C ARG A 17 -0.63 2.85 9.22
N GLU A 18 -1.86 3.36 9.24
CA GLU A 18 -3.05 2.56 9.55
C GLU A 18 -3.31 1.49 8.49
N VAL A 19 -3.26 1.86 7.21
CA VAL A 19 -3.43 0.91 6.09
C VAL A 19 -2.36 -0.19 6.17
N ALA A 20 -1.10 0.19 6.38
CA ALA A 20 0.00 -0.76 6.53
C ALA A 20 -0.22 -1.71 7.71
N ALA A 21 -0.69 -1.21 8.85
CA ALA A 21 -0.98 -2.03 10.02
C ALA A 21 -2.10 -3.05 9.73
N HIS A 22 -3.17 -2.67 9.03
CA HIS A 22 -4.24 -3.61 8.64
C HIS A 22 -3.75 -4.64 7.62
N LEU A 23 -2.99 -4.24 6.61
CA LEU A 23 -2.46 -5.15 5.60
C LEU A 23 -1.47 -6.17 6.20
N GLN A 24 -0.68 -5.78 7.19
CA GLN A 24 0.22 -6.69 7.91
C GLN A 24 -0.51 -7.73 8.78
N GLN A 25 -1.82 -7.59 9.00
CA GLN A 25 -2.64 -8.63 9.64
C GLN A 25 -3.01 -9.76 8.67
N VAL A 26 -2.88 -9.55 7.36
CA VAL A 26 -3.09 -10.60 6.36
C VAL A 26 -1.88 -11.53 6.36
N PRO A 27 -2.07 -12.86 6.52
CA PRO A 27 -0.96 -13.80 6.54
C PRO A 27 -0.06 -13.67 5.31
N GLN A 28 1.25 -13.75 5.53
CA GLN A 28 2.27 -13.75 4.46
C GLN A 28 2.38 -12.43 3.66
N VAL A 29 1.62 -11.40 4.01
CA VAL A 29 1.74 -10.06 3.45
C VAL A 29 2.72 -9.25 4.30
N LYS A 30 3.79 -8.78 3.67
CA LYS A 30 4.69 -7.80 4.26
C LYS A 30 4.44 -6.44 3.62
N VAL A 31 4.54 -5.40 4.44
CA VAL A 31 4.35 -4.01 4.00
C VAL A 31 5.51 -3.16 4.45
N GLU A 32 6.10 -2.43 3.51
CA GLU A 32 7.13 -1.44 3.75
C GLU A 32 6.62 -0.05 3.36
N LEU A 33 6.90 0.96 4.19
CA LEU A 33 6.59 2.36 3.89
C LEU A 33 7.85 3.07 3.46
N GLU A 34 7.89 3.50 2.21
CA GLU A 34 9.01 4.25 1.65
C GLU A 34 8.76 5.74 1.80
N LEU A 35 9.74 6.45 2.35
CA LEU A 35 9.65 7.90 2.52
C LEU A 35 9.71 8.61 1.16
N ARG A 36 8.89 9.63 1.00
CA ARG A 36 8.92 10.51 -0.16
C ARG A 36 10.24 11.27 -0.18
N ARG A 37 10.97 11.16 -1.29
CA ARG A 37 12.19 11.94 -1.56
C ARG A 37 11.83 13.11 -2.49
N SER A 38 11.17 14.13 -1.94
CA SER A 38 10.87 15.37 -2.66
C SER A 38 11.82 16.49 -2.20
N PRO A 39 12.46 17.23 -3.12
CA PRO A 39 13.27 18.39 -2.76
C PRO A 39 12.45 19.59 -2.29
N LYS A 40 11.11 19.56 -2.45
CA LYS A 40 10.19 20.63 -2.03
C LYS A 40 9.22 20.11 -0.98
N PHE A 41 9.09 20.84 0.12
CA PHE A 41 8.09 20.58 1.15
C PHE A 41 6.71 21.08 0.70
N ASN A 42 5.70 20.23 0.81
CA ASN A 42 4.28 20.59 0.65
C ASN A 42 3.50 19.92 1.79
N TYR A 43 2.81 20.72 2.60
CA TYR A 43 2.04 20.23 3.74
C TYR A 43 0.92 19.25 3.34
N PHE A 44 0.37 19.43 2.14
CA PHE A 44 -0.69 18.56 1.62
C PHE A 44 -0.15 17.28 0.98
N HIS A 45 1.17 17.13 0.83
CA HIS A 45 1.76 15.88 0.38
C HIS A 45 2.10 14.99 1.56
N SER A 46 1.87 13.69 1.38
CA SER A 46 2.33 12.68 2.31
C SER A 46 3.84 12.66 2.40
N GLN A 47 4.34 12.42 3.61
CA GLN A 47 5.74 12.09 3.85
C GLN A 47 6.08 10.67 3.34
N ILE A 48 5.07 9.84 3.07
CA ILE A 48 5.23 8.54 2.43
C ILE A 48 5.15 8.73 0.91
N GLY A 49 6.14 8.20 0.20
CA GLY A 49 6.17 8.16 -1.25
C GLY A 49 5.35 7.01 -1.77
N GLU A 50 5.53 5.82 -1.19
CA GLU A 50 4.82 4.61 -1.55
C GLU A 50 4.75 3.59 -0.41
N MET A 51 3.79 2.69 -0.53
CA MET A 51 3.66 1.49 0.29
C MET A 51 3.97 0.29 -0.60
N ARG A 52 5.01 -0.48 -0.25
CA ARG A 52 5.38 -1.70 -0.97
C ARG A 52 4.83 -2.92 -0.29
N LEU A 53 4.04 -3.70 -1.02
CA LEU A 53 3.48 -4.96 -0.57
C LEU A 53 4.30 -6.10 -1.15
N HIS A 54 4.62 -7.08 -0.32
CA HIS A 54 5.28 -8.31 -0.74
C HIS A 54 4.48 -9.51 -0.25
N TYR A 55 4.09 -10.39 -1.17
CA TYR A 55 3.35 -11.60 -0.87
C TYR A 55 3.61 -12.70 -1.91
N PRO A 56 3.38 -13.97 -1.58
CA PRO A 56 3.52 -15.08 -2.53
C PRO A 56 2.53 -14.98 -3.70
N ALA A 57 2.90 -15.52 -4.87
CA ALA A 57 2.02 -15.50 -6.04
C ALA A 57 0.79 -16.41 -5.85
N ASP A 58 0.96 -17.45 -5.04
CA ASP A 58 -0.03 -18.41 -4.58
C ASP A 58 -0.66 -18.03 -3.24
N LEU A 59 -0.74 -16.72 -2.93
CA LEU A 59 -1.45 -16.24 -1.74
C LEU A 59 -2.87 -16.84 -1.68
N PRO A 60 -3.28 -17.45 -0.55
CA PRO A 60 -4.58 -18.08 -0.42
C PRO A 60 -5.71 -17.13 -0.83
N GLN A 61 -6.74 -17.66 -1.48
CA GLN A 61 -7.84 -16.84 -2.02
C GLN A 61 -8.49 -15.95 -0.96
N GLY A 62 -8.69 -16.46 0.26
CA GLY A 62 -9.26 -15.69 1.38
C GLY A 62 -8.37 -14.52 1.79
N ASP A 63 -7.05 -14.75 1.89
CA ASP A 63 -6.07 -13.72 2.24
C ASP A 63 -5.99 -12.65 1.14
N ARG A 64 -6.03 -13.07 -0.13
CA ARG A 64 -6.08 -12.14 -1.29
C ARG A 64 -7.36 -11.30 -1.29
N GLN A 65 -8.50 -11.89 -0.96
CA GLN A 65 -9.77 -11.16 -0.83
C GLN A 65 -9.73 -10.16 0.32
N GLN A 66 -9.17 -10.54 1.47
CA GLN A 66 -9.02 -9.65 2.61
C GLN A 66 -8.09 -8.46 2.29
N LEU A 67 -6.95 -8.72 1.64
CA LEU A 67 -6.04 -7.69 1.15
C LEU A 67 -6.77 -6.68 0.26
N GLU A 68 -7.52 -7.14 -0.75
CA GLU A 68 -8.25 -6.25 -1.66
C GLU A 68 -9.42 -5.52 -0.99
N ALA A 69 -10.08 -6.15 -0.01
CA ALA A 69 -11.14 -5.51 0.77
C ALA A 69 -10.59 -4.34 1.60
N ILE A 70 -9.44 -4.53 2.24
CA ILE A 70 -8.74 -3.46 2.97
C ILE A 70 -8.37 -2.33 2.00
N LEU A 71 -7.73 -2.64 0.87
CA LEU A 71 -7.34 -1.62 -0.11
C LEU A 71 -8.53 -0.85 -0.67
N SER A 72 -9.64 -1.55 -0.97
CA SER A 72 -10.88 -0.96 -1.49
C SER A 72 -11.50 0.00 -0.48
N PHE A 73 -11.58 -0.38 0.80
CA PHE A 73 -12.14 0.47 1.85
C PHE A 73 -11.45 1.85 1.95
N TYR A 74 -10.12 1.89 1.82
CA TYR A 74 -9.36 3.13 1.81
C TYR A 74 -9.38 3.84 0.45
N ALA A 75 -9.58 3.11 -0.65
CA ALA A 75 -9.74 3.72 -1.97
C ALA A 75 -11.06 4.50 -2.08
N GLU A 76 -12.14 3.97 -1.52
CA GLU A 76 -13.47 4.63 -1.50
C GLU A 76 -13.45 5.96 -0.75
N ARG A 77 -12.65 6.08 0.32
CA ARG A 77 -12.62 7.26 1.20
C ARG A 77 -11.66 8.34 0.75
N TYR A 78 -10.54 7.94 0.15
CA TYR A 78 -9.42 8.82 -0.12
C TYR A 78 -9.02 8.82 -1.60
N GLY A 79 -9.73 8.11 -2.48
CA GLY A 79 -9.46 8.02 -3.92
C GLY A 79 -8.66 6.79 -4.32
N ALA A 80 -8.66 6.45 -5.61
CA ALA A 80 -8.02 5.24 -6.11
C ALA A 80 -6.49 5.21 -5.86
N TRP A 81 -5.96 4.02 -5.62
CA TRP A 81 -4.51 3.80 -5.52
C TRP A 81 -3.87 3.81 -6.91
N GLN A 82 -2.74 4.50 -7.06
CA GLN A 82 -1.83 4.26 -8.17
C GLN A 82 -1.08 2.96 -7.86
N ARG A 83 -1.19 1.96 -8.73
CA ARG A 83 -0.62 0.62 -8.52
C ARG A 83 0.39 0.29 -9.61
N ASP A 84 1.60 -0.11 -9.22
CA ASP A 84 2.55 -0.76 -10.12
C ASP A 84 2.89 -2.15 -9.56
N SER A 85 2.69 -3.20 -10.35
CA SER A 85 3.07 -4.56 -9.98
C SER A 85 4.39 -4.93 -10.66
N ILE A 86 5.37 -5.36 -9.86
CA ILE A 86 6.60 -5.99 -10.34
C ILE A 86 6.41 -7.50 -10.14
N ASN A 87 6.10 -8.20 -11.22
CA ASN A 87 6.11 -9.65 -11.22
C ASN A 87 7.55 -10.15 -11.47
N PRO A 88 8.04 -11.15 -10.71
CA PRO A 88 9.24 -11.86 -11.12
C PRO A 88 8.94 -12.64 -12.40
N GLU A 89 9.85 -12.57 -13.36
CA GLU A 89 9.85 -13.40 -14.58
C GLU A 89 9.84 -14.90 -14.26
#